data_AF-A0A416CQV3-F1
#
_entry.id   AF-A0A416CQV3-F1
#
_cell.length_a   1.000
_cell.length_b   1.000
_cell.length_c   1.000
_cell.angle_alpha   90.00
_cell.angle_beta   90.00
_cell.angle_gamma   90.00
#
_symmetry.space_group_name_H-M   'P 1'
#
loop_
_entity.id
_entity.type
_entity.pdbx_description
1 polymer ?
#
loop_
_entity_poly.entity_id
_entity_poly.type
_entity_poly.pdbx_seq_one_letter_code
_entity_poly.pdbx_strand_id
1 'polypeptide(L)' 'MGRKLFTEGQQQLLRQNPYIYSVTETRITLTKEFKELFMTVYKAGESPRKILEDHGFDISIIGERRI' A
#
# COMPACT_ATOMS: atom_id res chain seq x y z
N MET A 1 23.41 3.92 1.64
CA MET A 1 21.97 4.11 1.99
C MET A 1 21.13 3.31 1.01
N GLY A 2 20.91 2.01 1.26
CA GLY A 2 20.18 1.14 0.33
C GLY A 2 18.69 1.44 0.34
N ARG A 3 18.07 1.61 -0.85
CA ARG A 3 16.61 1.62 -0.98
C ARG A 3 16.11 0.27 -0.46
N LYS A 4 15.27 0.24 0.58
CA LYS A 4 14.58 -1.00 0.99
C LYS A 4 13.74 -1.47 -0.19
N LEU A 5 14.16 -2.57 -0.82
CA LEU A 5 13.42 -3.22 -1.88
C LEU A 5 12.41 -4.17 -1.24
N PHE A 6 11.25 -4.31 -1.86
CA PHE A 6 10.30 -5.34 -1.51
C PHE A 6 10.86 -6.70 -1.92
N THR A 7 10.98 -7.61 -0.96
CA THR A 7 11.34 -9.00 -1.26
C THR A 7 10.20 -9.69 -2.00
N GLU A 8 10.48 -10.76 -2.75
CA GLU A 8 9.43 -11.48 -3.50
C GLU A 8 8.25 -11.91 -2.63
N GLY A 9 8.51 -12.35 -1.38
CA GLY A 9 7.43 -12.70 -0.44
C GLY A 9 6.56 -11.49 -0.07
N GLN A 10 7.16 -10.33 0.15
CA GLN A 10 6.41 -9.08 0.36
C GLN A 10 5.60 -8.69 -0.87
N GLN A 11 6.18 -8.86 -2.07
CA GLN A 11 5.48 -8.56 -3.31
C GLN A 11 4.29 -9.49 -3.53
N GLN A 12 4.41 -10.78 -3.22
CA GLN A 12 3.31 -11.74 -3.30
C GLN A 12 2.19 -11.44 -2.30
N LEU A 13 2.54 -11.08 -1.06
CA LEU A 13 1.54 -10.67 -0.06
C LEU A 13 0.76 -9.43 -0.53
N LEU A 14 1.48 -8.44 -1.06
CA LEU A 14 0.88 -7.23 -1.62
C LEU A 14 0.03 -7.54 -2.87
N ARG A 15 0.48 -8.44 -3.75
CA ARG A 15 -0.29 -8.85 -4.95
C ARG A 15 -1.57 -9.63 -4.63
N GLN A 16 -1.66 -10.27 -3.47
CA GLN A 16 -2.90 -10.93 -3.04
C GLN A 16 -4.01 -9.94 -2.73
N ASN A 17 -3.68 -8.67 -2.51
CA ASN A 17 -4.65 -7.64 -2.22
C ASN A 17 -5.34 -7.14 -3.52
N PRO A 18 -6.67 -7.22 -3.64
CA PRO A 18 -7.39 -6.82 -4.86
C PRO A 18 -7.25 -5.32 -5.19
N TYR A 19 -6.84 -4.51 -4.22
CA TYR A 19 -6.63 -3.08 -4.39
C TYR A 19 -5.26 -2.72 -5.00
N ILE A 20 -4.40 -3.73 -5.20
CA ILE A 20 -3.10 -3.56 -5.86
C ILE A 20 -3.23 -3.87 -7.35
N TYR A 21 -2.87 -2.87 -8.15
CA TYR A 21 -2.75 -3.01 -9.59
C TYR A 21 -1.44 -3.68 -10.00
N SER A 22 -0.32 -3.24 -9.41
CA SER A 22 0.99 -3.81 -9.70
C SER A 22 1.99 -3.52 -8.59
N VAL A 23 2.83 -4.49 -8.26
CA VAL A 23 3.93 -4.33 -7.31
C VAL A 23 5.24 -4.60 -8.01
N THR A 24 6.18 -3.67 -7.80
CA THR A 24 7.59 -3.76 -8.21
C THR A 24 8.46 -3.73 -6.95
N GLU A 25 9.74 -4.07 -7.09
CA GLU A 25 10.70 -4.07 -5.98
C GLU A 25 10.83 -2.71 -5.27
N THR A 26 10.48 -1.60 -5.93
CA THR A 26 10.62 -0.25 -5.37
C THR A 26 9.30 0.48 -5.15
N ARG A 27 8.24 0.11 -5.87
CA ARG A 27 6.98 0.87 -5.93
C ARG A 27 5.77 -0.06 -5.93
N ILE A 28 4.71 0.39 -5.27
CA ILE A 28 3.39 -0.23 -5.28
C ILE A 28 2.47 0.68 -6.09
N THR A 29 1.76 0.11 -7.04
CA THR A 29 0.75 0.78 -7.84
C THR A 29 -0.61 0.28 -7.39
N LEU A 30 -1.40 1.18 -6.80
CA LEU A 30 -2.77 0.91 -6.39
C LEU A 30 -3.72 1.06 -7.58
N THR A 31 -4.84 0.35 -7.54
CA THR A 31 -5.92 0.49 -8.53
C THR A 31 -6.51 1.90 -8.48
N LYS A 32 -7.13 2.32 -9.60
CA LYS A 32 -7.74 3.65 -9.70
C LYS A 32 -8.88 3.83 -8.68
N GLU A 33 -9.73 2.83 -8.57
CA GLU A 33 -10.86 2.82 -7.62
C GLU A 33 -10.37 2.99 -6.18
N PHE A 34 -9.31 2.27 -5.81
CA PHE A 34 -8.74 2.38 -4.47
C PHE A 34 -8.13 3.76 -4.22
N LYS A 35 -7.47 4.38 -5.23
CA LYS A 35 -6.94 5.74 -5.08
C LYS A 35 -8.03 6.77 -4.83
N GLU A 36 -9.17 6.64 -5.48
CA GLU A 36 -10.32 7.53 -5.29
C GLU A 36 -10.91 7.36 -3.89
N LEU A 37 -11.09 6.12 -3.44
CA LEU A 37 -11.56 5.81 -2.09
C LEU A 37 -10.56 6.30 -1.04
N PHE A 38 -9.27 6.01 -1.23
CA PHE A 38 -8.19 6.49 -0.37
C PHE A 38 -8.18 8.01 -0.27
N MET A 39 -8.28 8.75 -1.39
CA MET A 39 -8.35 10.22 -1.34
C MET A 39 -9.58 10.72 -0.60
N THR A 40 -10.72 10.04 -0.75
CA THR A 40 -11.98 10.42 -0.09
C THR A 40 -11.86 10.27 1.42
N VAL A 41 -11.38 9.11 1.87
CA VAL A 41 -11.22 8.78 3.28
C VAL A 41 -10.09 9.61 3.91
N TYR A 42 -8.98 9.81 3.19
CA TYR A 42 -7.90 10.70 3.62
C TYR A 42 -8.37 12.15 3.79
N LYS A 43 -9.17 12.67 2.85
CA LYS A 43 -9.79 14.00 2.97
C LYS A 43 -10.80 14.09 4.12
N ALA A 44 -11.42 12.98 4.51
CA ALA A 44 -12.28 12.90 5.68
C ALA A 44 -11.51 12.96 7.02
N GLY A 45 -10.17 12.93 6.98
CA GLY A 45 -9.30 13.02 8.15
C GLY A 45 -8.84 11.67 8.70
N GLU A 46 -9.13 10.58 8.00
CA GLU A 46 -8.64 9.25 8.38
C GLU A 46 -7.16 9.09 8.04
N SER A 47 -6.45 8.37 8.90
CA SER A 47 -5.01 8.19 8.76
C SER A 47 -4.70 7.24 7.60
N PRO A 48 -3.76 7.57 6.69
CA PRO A 48 -3.43 6.72 5.55
C PRO A 48 -2.98 5.32 5.96
N ARG A 49 -2.32 5.20 7.11
CA ARG A 49 -1.97 3.93 7.77
C ARG A 49 -3.20 3.08 8.06
N LYS A 50 -4.26 3.68 8.60
CA LYS A 50 -5.49 3.01 9.01
C LYS A 50 -6.34 2.59 7.82
N ILE A 51 -6.42 3.43 6.78
CA ILE A 51 -7.06 3.09 5.51
C ILE A 51 -6.40 1.85 4.90
N LEU A 52 -5.07 1.85 4.84
CA LEU A 52 -4.32 0.71 4.33
C LEU A 52 -4.59 -0.55 5.18
N GLU A 53 -4.48 -0.46 6.50
CA GLU A 53 -4.71 -1.59 7.41
C GLU A 53 -6.14 -2.16 7.30
N ASP A 54 -7.17 -1.30 7.25
CA ASP A 54 -8.58 -1.66 7.11
C ASP A 54 -8.86 -2.42 5.80
N HIS A 55 -8.15 -2.03 4.74
CA HIS A 55 -8.20 -2.69 3.44
C HIS A 55 -7.22 -3.86 3.29
N GLY A 56 -6.66 -4.37 4.39
CA GLY A 56 -5.81 -5.56 4.42
C GLY A 56 -4.39 -5.33 3.87
N PHE A 57 -3.92 -4.08 3.85
CA PHE A 57 -2.52 -3.79 3.56
C PHE A 57 -1.69 -3.93 4.83
N ASP A 58 -0.63 -4.74 4.72
CA ASP A 58 0.31 -4.90 5.80
C ASP A 58 1.29 -3.71 5.83
N ILE A 59 0.97 -2.74 6.67
CA ILE A 59 1.77 -1.53 6.90
C ILE A 59 3.19 -1.85 7.42
N SER A 60 3.40 -3.02 8.04
CA SER A 60 4.74 -3.51 8.39
C SER A 60 5.59 -3.79 7.15
N ILE A 61 4.93 -4.22 6.05
CA ILE A 61 5.59 -4.50 4.76
C ILE A 61 5.85 -3.21 3.97
N ILE A 62 4.88 -2.29 3.94
CA ILE A 62 5.02 -0.98 3.26
C ILE A 62 6.11 -0.14 3.93
N GLY A 63 6.19 -0.21 5.25
CA GLY A 63 7.14 0.50 6.09
C GLY A 63 6.71 1.94 6.36
N GLU A 64 6.84 2.35 7.63
CA GLU A 64 6.40 3.67 8.13
C GLU A 64 7.01 4.86 7.39
N ARG A 65 8.15 4.68 6.72
CA ARG A 65 8.85 5.74 5.99
C ARG A 65 8.19 6.12 4.65
N ARG A 66 7.18 5.36 4.21
CA ARG A 66 6.52 5.51 2.90
C ARG A 66 5.02 5.83 3.00
N ILE A 67 4.50 6.00 4.22
CA ILE A 67 3.12 6.37 4.51
C ILE A 67 3.04 7.87 4.77
#